data_AF-A0A0F9HQI0-F1
#
_entry.id   AF-A0A0F9HQI0-F1
#
_cell.length_a   1.000
_cell.length_b   1.000
_cell.length_c   1.000
_cell.angle_alpha   90.00
_cell.angle_beta   90.00
_cell.angle_gamma   90.00
#
_symmetry.space_group_name_H-M   'P 1'
#
loop_
_entity.id
_entity.type
_entity.pdbx_description
1 polymer ?
#
loop_
_entity_poly.entity_id
_entity_poly.type
_entity_poly.pdbx_seq_one_letter_code
_entity_poly.pdbx_strand_id
1 'polypeptide(L)'
;MSRNPTQKPLKTKKISSDRRKKLKDSSNVITVRIDEDLSENIEKHRSDLGISKASFIRNYLDMSKYLSIQNKALKSLDESDLIIVKKSYLRKLIEALDEIEQMDFGIKFAKFINNIAILQGHSDSIEYKLDLCEHLGFFKKFIDKENYILFSKKFGPKKFVEAFVFKLINHEKKFEYDTRFTEDAIKAQSKIRTAYEKTIQLKKRSSIHYSFGFAKISDEESE
;
A
#
# COMPACT_ATOMS: atom_id res chain seq x y z
N MET A 1 -64.71 11.56 -19.39
CA MET A 1 -63.60 10.98 -18.61
C MET A 1 -62.48 10.60 -19.57
N SER A 2 -61.34 11.28 -19.45
CA SER A 2 -60.20 11.24 -20.36
C SER A 2 -59.43 9.92 -20.24
N ARG A 3 -59.09 9.30 -21.38
CA ARG A 3 -58.24 8.10 -21.45
C ARG A 3 -56.77 8.53 -21.47
N ASN A 4 -56.04 8.31 -20.38
CA ASN A 4 -54.59 8.46 -20.34
C ASN A 4 -53.90 7.35 -21.16
N PRO A 5 -52.94 7.67 -22.05
CA PRO A 5 -52.17 6.67 -22.75
C PRO A 5 -51.06 6.09 -21.85
N THR A 6 -51.03 4.77 -21.75
CA THR A 6 -50.03 3.99 -21.02
C THR A 6 -48.64 4.17 -21.64
N GLN A 7 -47.69 4.68 -20.86
CA GLN A 7 -46.29 4.83 -21.25
C GLN A 7 -45.64 3.45 -21.51
N LYS A 8 -44.99 3.30 -22.67
CA LYS A 8 -44.16 2.12 -22.98
C LYS A 8 -42.95 2.06 -22.04
N PRO A 9 -42.55 0.89 -21.52
CA PRO A 9 -41.35 0.78 -20.70
C PRO A 9 -40.10 1.06 -21.54
N LEU A 10 -39.26 1.97 -21.02
CA LEU A 10 -37.95 2.31 -21.55
C LEU A 10 -37.07 1.04 -21.63
N LYS A 11 -36.62 0.71 -22.83
CA LYS A 11 -35.60 -0.33 -23.06
C LYS A 11 -34.32 0.09 -22.33
N THR A 12 -34.02 -0.53 -21.20
CA THR A 12 -32.68 -0.47 -20.58
C THR A 12 -31.67 -1.02 -21.58
N LYS A 13 -30.80 -0.14 -22.09
CA LYS A 13 -29.64 -0.50 -22.89
C LYS A 13 -28.81 -1.53 -22.11
N LYS A 14 -28.74 -2.77 -22.62
CA LYS A 14 -27.77 -3.79 -22.20
C LYS A 14 -26.37 -3.23 -22.48
N ILE A 15 -25.77 -2.61 -21.47
CA ILE A 15 -24.36 -2.26 -21.50
C ILE A 15 -23.57 -3.52 -21.11
N SER A 16 -22.86 -4.03 -22.12
CA SER A 16 -21.64 -4.86 -22.05
C SER A 16 -21.72 -6.25 -21.41
N SER A 17 -22.35 -7.19 -22.13
CA SER A 17 -22.02 -8.63 -22.02
C SER A 17 -20.55 -8.93 -22.38
N ASP A 18 -19.89 -8.04 -23.12
CA ASP A 18 -18.52 -8.27 -23.61
C ASP A 18 -17.42 -8.05 -22.57
N ARG A 19 -17.60 -7.14 -21.58
CA ARG A 19 -16.64 -7.02 -20.47
C ARG A 19 -16.66 -8.26 -19.56
N ARG A 20 -17.83 -8.87 -19.36
CA ARG A 20 -17.96 -10.13 -18.61
C ARG A 20 -17.42 -11.35 -19.35
N LYS A 21 -17.45 -11.35 -20.69
CA LYS A 21 -16.85 -12.42 -21.50
C LYS A 21 -15.32 -12.37 -21.45
N LYS A 22 -14.70 -11.19 -21.61
CA LYS A 22 -13.23 -11.07 -21.59
C LYS A 22 -12.57 -11.47 -20.26
N LEU A 23 -13.22 -11.25 -19.11
CA LEU A 23 -12.71 -11.71 -17.81
C LEU A 23 -12.78 -13.23 -17.60
N LYS A 24 -13.61 -13.93 -18.38
CA LYS A 24 -13.81 -15.38 -18.25
C LYS A 24 -12.74 -16.21 -18.97
N ASP A 25 -12.04 -15.62 -19.95
CA ASP A 25 -11.15 -16.34 -20.86
C ASP A 25 -9.67 -16.39 -20.41
N SER A 26 -9.30 -15.80 -19.26
CA SER A 26 -7.92 -15.86 -18.73
C SER A 26 -7.77 -16.57 -17.38
N SER A 27 -8.84 -17.16 -16.84
CA SER A 27 -8.79 -17.83 -15.54
C SER A 27 -8.44 -19.32 -15.67
N ASN A 28 -7.36 -19.75 -15.02
CA ASN A 28 -7.03 -21.16 -14.85
C ASN A 28 -7.71 -21.72 -13.59
N VAL A 29 -8.31 -22.92 -13.69
CA VAL A 29 -8.92 -23.62 -12.56
C VAL A 29 -7.91 -24.63 -12.00
N ILE A 30 -7.65 -24.54 -10.70
CA ILE A 30 -6.79 -25.47 -9.96
C ILE A 30 -7.66 -26.17 -8.92
N THR A 31 -7.60 -27.50 -8.89
CA THR A 31 -8.25 -28.33 -7.87
C THR A 31 -7.18 -28.97 -7.00
N VAL A 32 -7.19 -28.67 -5.69
CA VAL A 32 -6.24 -29.20 -4.72
C VAL A 32 -6.98 -30.01 -3.68
N ARG A 33 -6.49 -31.22 -3.36
CA ARG A 33 -6.93 -32.00 -2.20
C ARG A 33 -6.09 -31.58 -1.00
N ILE A 34 -6.75 -31.21 0.08
CA ILE A 34 -6.13 -30.83 1.35
C ILE A 34 -6.60 -31.81 2.43
N ASP A 35 -5.78 -32.01 3.46
CA ASP A 35 -6.18 -32.78 4.64
C ASP A 35 -7.23 -32.02 5.47
N GLU A 36 -7.82 -32.74 6.43
CA GLU A 36 -8.89 -32.25 7.29
C GLU A 36 -8.39 -31.11 8.20
N ASP A 37 -7.22 -31.27 8.82
CA ASP A 37 -6.59 -30.29 9.69
C ASP A 37 -6.36 -28.94 9.00
N LEU A 38 -5.87 -28.93 7.75
CA LEU A 38 -5.69 -27.73 6.96
C LEU A 38 -7.04 -27.12 6.58
N SER A 39 -8.03 -27.94 6.24
CA SER A 39 -9.37 -27.47 5.93
C SER A 39 -10.03 -26.77 7.13
N GLU A 40 -9.89 -27.33 8.33
CA GLU A 40 -10.38 -26.75 9.58
C GLU A 40 -9.67 -25.43 9.91
N ASN A 41 -8.34 -25.39 9.78
CA ASN A 41 -7.57 -24.17 10.00
C ASN A 41 -7.97 -23.04 9.05
N ILE A 42 -8.14 -23.35 7.75
CA ILE A 42 -8.66 -22.39 6.77
C ILE A 42 -10.04 -21.88 7.21
N GLU A 43 -10.91 -22.78 7.69
CA GLU A 43 -12.27 -22.43 8.07
C GLU A 43 -12.34 -21.52 9.29
N LYS A 44 -11.52 -21.79 10.29
CA LYS A 44 -11.36 -20.95 11.47
C LYS A 44 -10.92 -19.54 11.09
N HIS A 45 -9.83 -19.42 10.34
CA HIS A 45 -9.25 -18.12 10.00
C HIS A 45 -10.11 -17.32 9.03
N ARG A 46 -10.74 -17.95 8.03
CA ARG A 46 -11.65 -17.24 7.13
C ARG A 46 -12.90 -16.74 7.87
N SER A 47 -13.36 -17.47 8.88
CA SER A 47 -14.47 -17.05 9.76
C SER A 47 -14.08 -15.84 10.62
N ASP A 48 -12.90 -15.87 11.25
CA ASP A 48 -12.39 -14.73 12.04
C ASP A 48 -12.27 -13.45 11.22
N LEU A 49 -11.91 -13.59 9.93
CA LEU A 49 -11.78 -12.48 8.98
C LEU A 49 -13.10 -12.08 8.31
N GLY A 50 -14.17 -12.86 8.45
CA GLY A 50 -15.47 -12.61 7.80
C GLY A 50 -15.43 -12.71 6.27
N ILE A 51 -14.53 -13.52 5.69
CA ILE A 51 -14.38 -13.67 4.24
C ILE A 51 -14.71 -15.09 3.77
N SER A 52 -14.99 -15.25 2.47
CA SER A 52 -15.25 -16.58 1.89
C SER A 52 -14.00 -17.44 1.85
N LYS A 53 -14.16 -18.77 1.95
CA LYS A 53 -13.07 -19.75 1.86
C LYS A 53 -12.27 -19.58 0.55
N ALA A 54 -12.97 -19.35 -0.56
CA ALA A 54 -12.33 -19.10 -1.85
C ALA A 54 -11.50 -17.79 -1.87
N SER A 55 -12.00 -16.71 -1.26
CA SER A 55 -11.23 -15.45 -1.16
C SER A 55 -10.00 -15.63 -0.27
N PHE A 56 -10.16 -16.30 0.87
CA PHE A 56 -9.05 -16.59 1.77
C PHE A 56 -7.93 -17.36 1.04
N ILE A 57 -8.28 -18.46 0.35
CA ILE A 57 -7.32 -19.27 -0.41
C ILE A 57 -6.64 -18.44 -1.51
N ARG A 58 -7.41 -17.64 -2.28
CA ARG A 58 -6.83 -16.77 -3.32
C ARG A 58 -5.81 -15.79 -2.75
N ASN A 59 -6.09 -15.19 -1.60
CA ASN A 59 -5.14 -14.25 -0.96
C ASN A 59 -3.81 -14.94 -0.62
N TYR A 60 -3.84 -16.19 -0.13
CA TYR A 60 -2.62 -16.97 0.11
C TYR A 60 -1.91 -17.35 -1.19
N LEU A 61 -2.65 -17.72 -2.23
CA LEU A 61 -2.06 -18.01 -3.54
C LEU A 61 -1.43 -16.76 -4.16
N ASP A 62 -2.01 -15.57 -3.96
CA ASP A 62 -1.43 -14.32 -4.41
C ASP A 62 -0.08 -14.03 -3.75
N MET A 63 0.16 -14.50 -2.52
CA MET A 63 1.48 -14.38 -1.88
C MET A 63 2.60 -15.11 -2.64
N SER A 64 2.25 -16.11 -3.47
CA SER A 64 3.25 -16.82 -4.31
C SER A 64 3.94 -15.91 -5.33
N LYS A 65 3.37 -14.74 -5.64
CA LYS A 65 4.00 -13.70 -6.46
C LYS A 65 5.23 -13.08 -5.81
N TYR A 66 5.41 -13.27 -4.51
CA TYR A 66 6.47 -12.64 -3.71
C TYR A 66 7.34 -13.66 -2.98
N LEU A 67 6.77 -14.82 -2.62
CA LEU A 67 7.40 -15.83 -1.77
C LEU A 67 7.42 -17.19 -2.45
N SER A 68 8.51 -17.92 -2.25
CA SER A 68 8.65 -19.32 -2.65
C SER A 68 9.12 -20.16 -1.45
N ILE A 69 8.64 -21.40 -1.37
CA ILE A 69 9.15 -22.38 -0.40
C ILE A 69 10.18 -23.23 -1.14
N GLN A 70 11.46 -23.03 -0.83
CA GLN A 70 12.57 -23.82 -1.37
C GLN A 70 13.24 -24.58 -0.23
N ASN A 71 13.35 -25.91 -0.36
CA ASN A 71 14.03 -26.76 0.64
C ASN A 71 13.58 -26.50 2.10
N LYS A 72 12.27 -26.31 2.32
CA LYS A 72 11.64 -25.99 3.63
C LYS A 72 11.94 -24.59 4.17
N ALA A 73 12.68 -23.75 3.45
CA ALA A 73 12.86 -22.34 3.78
C ALA A 73 11.93 -21.45 2.95
N LEU A 74 11.35 -20.44 3.59
CA LEU A 74 10.66 -19.35 2.89
C LEU A 74 11.72 -18.41 2.32
N LYS A 75 11.81 -18.32 1.00
CA LYS A 75 12.66 -17.37 0.29
C LYS A 75 11.80 -16.38 -0.47
N SER A 76 12.23 -15.12 -0.53
CA SER A 76 11.69 -14.23 -1.55
C SER A 76 12.19 -14.65 -2.93
N LEU A 77 11.48 -14.23 -3.98
CA LEU A 77 11.86 -14.54 -5.36
C LEU A 77 13.18 -13.87 -5.82
N ASP A 78 13.71 -12.93 -5.03
CA ASP A 78 15.00 -12.26 -5.25
C ASP A 78 16.14 -12.90 -4.42
N GLU A 79 15.94 -14.12 -3.91
CA GLU A 79 16.88 -14.87 -3.06
C GLU A 79 17.21 -14.25 -1.70
N SER A 80 16.52 -13.19 -1.29
CA SER A 80 16.66 -12.62 0.05
C SER A 80 16.02 -13.51 1.12
N ASP A 81 16.56 -13.43 2.34
CA ASP A 81 15.97 -14.10 3.51
C ASP A 81 14.68 -13.39 3.94
N LEU A 82 13.62 -14.17 4.16
CA LEU A 82 12.36 -13.64 4.69
C LEU A 82 12.41 -13.54 6.22
N ILE A 83 12.43 -12.31 6.74
CA ILE A 83 12.30 -12.06 8.18
C ILE A 83 10.92 -11.48 8.48
N ILE A 84 10.12 -12.20 9.27
CA ILE A 84 8.83 -11.70 9.77
C ILE A 84 9.06 -11.03 11.13
N VAL A 85 8.88 -9.72 11.17
CA VAL A 85 9.05 -8.93 12.40
C VAL A 85 7.70 -8.39 12.88
N LYS A 86 7.42 -8.49 14.18
CA LYS A 86 6.25 -7.81 14.77
C LYS A 86 6.38 -6.30 14.54
N LYS A 87 5.35 -5.68 13.97
CA LYS A 87 5.33 -4.24 13.65
C LYS A 87 5.73 -3.34 14.83
N SER A 88 5.26 -3.66 16.03
CA SER A 88 5.61 -2.92 17.25
C SER A 88 7.09 -3.05 17.63
N TYR A 89 7.72 -4.19 17.33
CA TYR A 89 9.14 -4.39 17.55
C TYR A 89 9.98 -3.67 16.49
N LEU A 90 9.63 -3.78 15.21
CA LEU A 90 10.28 -3.03 14.14
C LEU A 90 10.26 -1.52 14.42
N ARG A 91 9.10 -1.00 14.86
CA ARG A 91 8.98 0.41 15.25
C ARG A 91 9.96 0.79 16.36
N LYS A 92 10.10 -0.04 17.40
CA LYS A 92 11.05 0.21 18.49
C LYS A 92 12.50 0.21 18.03
N LEU A 93 12.85 -0.68 17.09
CA LEU A 93 14.19 -0.70 16.50
C LEU A 93 14.47 0.60 15.77
N ILE A 94 13.53 1.08 14.95
CA ILE A 94 13.69 2.34 14.21
C ILE A 94 13.70 3.55 15.16
N GLU A 95 12.88 3.55 16.23
CA GLU A 95 12.85 4.60 17.25
C GLU A 95 14.18 4.73 18.02
N ALA A 96 14.98 3.67 18.10
CA ALA A 96 16.28 3.69 18.77
C ALA A 96 17.42 4.27 17.91
N LEU A 97 17.21 4.39 16.60
CA LEU A 97 18.17 4.99 15.67
C LEU A 97 18.13 6.52 15.77
N ASP A 98 19.23 7.18 15.39
CA ASP A 98 19.20 8.63 15.24
C ASP A 98 18.32 9.08 14.06
N GLU A 99 17.97 10.37 14.00
CA GLU A 99 17.04 10.85 12.96
C GLU A 99 17.57 10.63 11.54
N ILE A 100 18.87 10.74 11.30
CA ILE A 100 19.48 10.56 9.97
C ILE A 100 19.33 9.10 9.56
N GLU A 101 19.68 8.18 10.45
CA GLU A 101 19.52 6.74 10.25
C GLU A 101 18.04 6.36 10.03
N GLN A 102 17.11 6.96 10.78
CA GLN A 102 15.68 6.78 10.57
C GLN A 102 15.26 7.19 9.16
N MET A 103 15.74 8.34 8.67
CA MET A 103 15.44 8.85 7.33
C MET A 103 16.01 7.92 6.26
N ASP A 104 17.25 7.47 6.42
CA ASP A 104 17.90 6.52 5.49
C ASP A 104 17.18 5.18 5.42
N PHE A 105 16.73 4.65 6.56
CA PHE A 105 15.91 3.45 6.59
C PHE A 105 14.58 3.65 5.85
N GLY A 106 13.93 4.80 6.06
CA GLY A 106 12.71 5.16 5.34
C GLY A 106 12.91 5.17 3.82
N ILE A 107 14.00 5.79 3.36
CA ILE A 107 14.37 5.83 1.94
C ILE A 107 14.62 4.43 1.38
N LYS A 108 15.35 3.57 2.11
CA LYS A 108 15.63 2.18 1.68
C LYS A 108 14.34 1.37 1.54
N PHE A 109 13.43 1.47 2.50
CA PHE A 109 12.14 0.77 2.46
C PHE A 109 11.29 1.25 1.28
N ALA A 110 11.25 2.55 1.02
CA ALA A 110 10.52 3.09 -0.12
C ALA A 110 11.13 2.65 -1.46
N LYS A 111 12.47 2.61 -1.56
CA LYS A 111 13.18 2.07 -2.74
C LYS A 111 12.79 0.62 -3.02
N PHE A 112 12.69 -0.21 -1.99
CA PHE A 112 12.23 -1.60 -2.14
C PHE A 112 10.84 -1.67 -2.79
N ILE A 113 9.86 -0.92 -2.27
CA ILE A 113 8.50 -0.86 -2.84
C ILE A 113 8.51 -0.35 -4.28
N ASN A 114 9.25 0.73 -4.55
CA ASN A 114 9.38 1.29 -5.88
C ASN A 114 10.02 0.31 -6.88
N ASN A 115 11.05 -0.42 -6.46
CA ASN A 115 11.71 -1.40 -7.33
C ASN A 115 10.76 -2.53 -7.73
N ILE A 116 9.94 -3.04 -6.79
CA ILE A 116 8.91 -4.03 -7.12
C ILE A 116 7.89 -3.42 -8.10
N ALA A 117 7.43 -2.20 -7.86
CA ALA A 117 6.50 -1.53 -8.76
C ALA A 117 7.07 -1.35 -10.18
N ILE A 118 8.35 -0.98 -10.30
CA ILE A 118 9.06 -0.89 -11.58
C ILE A 118 9.13 -2.25 -12.28
N LEU A 119 9.54 -3.31 -11.56
CA LEU A 119 9.65 -4.65 -12.13
C LEU A 119 8.30 -5.19 -12.63
N GLN A 120 7.20 -4.76 -12.02
CA GLN A 120 5.85 -5.16 -12.42
C GLN A 120 5.18 -4.20 -13.42
N GLY A 121 5.90 -3.17 -13.91
CA GLY A 121 5.37 -2.22 -14.89
C GLY A 121 4.35 -1.22 -14.32
N HIS A 122 4.38 -0.98 -13.00
CA HIS A 122 3.50 -0.10 -12.26
C HIS A 122 4.26 1.03 -11.55
N SER A 123 5.37 1.51 -12.12
CA SER A 123 6.24 2.55 -11.53
C SER A 123 5.47 3.80 -11.12
N ASP A 124 4.54 4.28 -11.93
CA ASP A 124 3.84 5.55 -11.70
C ASP A 124 2.57 5.40 -10.85
N SER A 125 2.09 4.17 -10.66
CA SER A 125 0.85 3.93 -9.92
C SER A 125 1.10 4.01 -8.40
N ILE A 126 0.77 5.17 -7.82
CA ILE A 126 0.76 5.35 -6.36
C ILE A 126 -0.21 4.36 -5.70
N GLU A 127 -1.37 4.14 -6.32
CA GLU A 127 -2.36 3.17 -5.86
C GLU A 127 -1.76 1.77 -5.72
N TYR A 128 -1.10 1.27 -6.77
CA TYR A 128 -0.42 -0.02 -6.73
C TYR A 128 0.64 -0.10 -5.62
N LYS A 129 1.44 0.96 -5.43
CA LYS A 129 2.47 1.02 -4.38
C LYS A 129 1.87 0.99 -2.98
N LEU A 130 0.74 1.67 -2.76
CA LEU A 130 0.03 1.66 -1.49
C LEU A 130 -0.59 0.28 -1.21
N ASP A 131 -1.17 -0.36 -2.22
CA ASP A 131 -1.70 -1.71 -2.12
C ASP A 131 -0.57 -2.70 -1.79
N LEU A 132 0.60 -2.55 -2.42
CA LEU A 132 1.78 -3.36 -2.11
C LEU A 132 2.25 -3.17 -0.65
N CYS A 133 2.24 -1.93 -0.14
CA CYS A 133 2.53 -1.67 1.28
C CYS A 133 1.53 -2.35 2.21
N GLU A 134 0.25 -2.39 1.85
CA GLU A 134 -0.79 -3.09 2.61
C GLU A 134 -0.59 -4.62 2.57
N HIS A 135 -0.33 -5.18 1.40
CA HIS A 135 -0.06 -6.62 1.22
C HIS A 135 1.20 -7.08 1.98
N LEU A 136 2.24 -6.25 2.04
CA LEU A 136 3.46 -6.51 2.82
C LEU A 136 3.28 -6.22 4.33
N GLY A 137 2.09 -5.77 4.75
CA GLY A 137 1.77 -5.53 6.16
C GLY A 137 2.38 -4.26 6.76
N PHE A 138 2.86 -3.32 5.94
CA PHE A 138 3.49 -2.09 6.41
C PHE A 138 2.45 -1.20 7.08
N PHE A 139 1.39 -0.85 6.37
CA PHE A 139 0.26 -0.08 6.87
C PHE A 139 -0.96 -0.30 5.97
N LYS A 140 -2.16 -0.09 6.53
CA LYS A 140 -3.39 -0.11 5.74
C LYS A 140 -3.46 1.13 4.86
N LYS A 141 -3.89 0.98 3.61
CA LYS A 141 -4.19 2.12 2.75
C LYS A 141 -5.39 2.87 3.31
N PHE A 142 -5.24 4.17 3.51
CA PHE A 142 -6.33 5.04 3.95
C PHE A 142 -6.20 6.40 3.28
N ILE A 143 -7.24 6.80 2.57
CA ILE A 143 -7.32 8.07 1.85
C ILE A 143 -8.52 8.84 2.40
N ASP A 144 -8.32 10.10 2.73
CA ASP A 144 -9.40 10.94 3.24
C ASP A 144 -10.26 11.54 2.11
N LYS A 145 -11.31 12.27 2.48
CA LYS A 145 -12.24 12.90 1.52
C LYS A 145 -11.61 13.98 0.65
N GLU A 146 -10.42 14.47 1.02
CA GLU A 146 -9.67 15.47 0.26
C GLU A 146 -8.49 14.83 -0.50
N ASN A 147 -8.53 13.50 -0.69
CA ASN A 147 -7.52 12.71 -1.40
C ASN A 147 -6.12 12.73 -0.76
N TYR A 148 -6.01 13.03 0.53
CA TYR A 148 -4.75 12.88 1.26
C TYR A 148 -4.57 11.44 1.72
N ILE A 149 -3.36 10.93 1.51
CA ILE A 149 -2.97 9.62 2.01
C ILE A 149 -2.61 9.76 3.50
N LEU A 150 -3.26 8.96 4.36
CA LEU A 150 -3.05 8.99 5.80
C LEU A 150 -2.19 7.81 6.24
N PHE A 151 -0.99 8.11 6.77
CA PHE A 151 -0.04 7.08 7.21
C PHE A 151 -0.14 6.89 8.72
N SER A 152 -0.36 5.66 9.19
CA SER A 152 -0.50 5.39 10.62
C SER A 152 0.75 5.77 11.41
N LYS A 153 0.60 6.51 12.51
CA LYS A 153 1.72 6.79 13.46
C LYS A 153 2.27 5.52 14.12
N LYS A 154 1.58 4.39 14.00
CA LYS A 154 2.07 3.08 14.45
C LYS A 154 3.08 2.45 13.48
N PHE A 155 3.25 3.00 12.27
CA PHE A 155 4.18 2.48 11.28
C PHE A 155 5.63 2.74 11.66
N GLY A 156 5.95 3.95 12.10
CA GLY A 156 7.29 4.31 12.56
C GLY A 156 7.37 5.74 13.06
N PRO A 157 8.56 6.19 13.49
CA PRO A 157 8.84 7.58 13.82
C PRO A 157 8.52 8.53 12.68
N LYS A 158 8.24 9.79 13.02
CA LYS A 158 7.88 10.82 12.03
C LYS A 158 8.89 10.92 10.89
N LYS A 159 10.19 11.00 11.19
CA LYS A 159 11.25 11.17 10.20
C LYS A 159 11.41 9.99 9.26
N PHE A 160 11.35 8.78 9.81
CA PHE A 160 11.28 7.56 9.01
C PHE A 160 10.09 7.58 8.05
N VAL A 161 8.88 7.85 8.55
CA VAL A 161 7.67 7.85 7.71
C VAL A 161 7.73 8.95 6.66
N GLU A 162 8.21 10.13 7.03
CA GLU A 162 8.32 11.27 6.11
C GLU A 162 9.27 10.97 4.94
N ALA A 163 10.48 10.47 5.23
CA ALA A 163 11.46 10.10 4.21
C ALA A 163 10.97 8.93 3.34
N PHE A 164 10.32 7.93 3.95
CA PHE A 164 9.67 6.82 3.25
C PHE A 164 8.63 7.34 2.24
N VAL A 165 7.65 8.12 2.70
CA VAL A 165 6.56 8.60 1.84
C VAL A 165 7.09 9.52 0.75
N PHE A 166 8.07 10.37 1.07
CA PHE A 166 8.69 11.26 0.08
C PHE A 166 9.31 10.46 -1.07
N LYS A 167 10.10 9.43 -0.75
CA LYS A 167 10.76 8.61 -1.78
C LYS A 167 9.79 7.69 -2.50
N LEU A 168 8.73 7.22 -1.84
CA LEU A 168 7.69 6.39 -2.45
C LEU A 168 7.00 7.13 -3.60
N ILE A 169 6.66 8.40 -3.37
CA ILE A 169 5.91 9.23 -4.32
C ILE A 169 6.86 9.84 -5.37
N ASN A 170 7.99 10.41 -4.96
CA ASN A 170 8.89 11.15 -5.85
C ASN A 170 10.01 10.28 -6.44
N HIS A 171 9.71 9.02 -6.77
CA HIS A 171 10.74 8.03 -7.09
C HIS A 171 11.58 8.36 -8.34
N GLU A 172 10.98 8.95 -9.38
CA GLU A 172 11.65 9.35 -10.63
C GLU A 172 12.28 10.75 -10.59
N LYS A 173 11.92 11.57 -9.60
CA LYS A 173 12.43 12.94 -9.55
C LYS A 173 13.90 12.90 -9.15
N LYS A 174 14.72 13.74 -9.82
CA LYS A 174 16.11 14.04 -9.41
C LYS A 174 16.23 14.60 -7.97
N PHE A 175 15.11 14.89 -7.34
CA PHE A 175 15.06 15.47 -6.01
C PHE A 175 15.12 14.37 -4.95
N GLU A 176 16.25 14.26 -4.26
CA GLU A 176 16.40 13.38 -3.10
C GLU A 176 15.83 14.03 -1.84
N TYR A 177 15.40 13.20 -0.90
CA TYR A 177 14.99 13.67 0.41
C TYR A 177 16.22 14.22 1.15
N ASP A 178 16.12 15.43 1.70
CA ASP A 178 17.24 16.08 2.39
C ASP A 178 17.35 15.57 3.83
N THR A 179 18.35 14.74 4.11
CA THR A 179 18.61 14.17 5.45
C THR A 179 19.05 15.22 6.48
N ARG A 180 19.28 16.48 6.06
CA ARG A 180 19.47 17.59 7.01
C ARG A 180 18.16 18.08 7.61
N PHE A 181 17.02 17.56 7.19
CA PHE A 181 15.73 17.82 7.82
C PHE A 181 15.60 17.11 9.18
N THR A 182 16.59 17.25 10.06
CA THR A 182 16.48 16.86 11.47
C THR A 182 15.75 17.93 12.26
N GLU A 183 15.12 17.54 13.37
CA GLU A 183 14.36 18.44 14.25
C GLU A 183 15.27 19.53 14.84
N ASP A 184 16.53 19.20 15.13
CA ASP A 184 17.50 20.16 15.63
C ASP A 184 17.91 21.16 14.54
N ALA A 185 18.16 20.70 13.32
CA ALA A 185 18.51 21.57 12.20
C ALA A 185 17.36 22.49 11.78
N ILE A 186 16.12 21.98 11.80
CA ILE A 186 14.90 22.75 11.52
C ILE A 186 14.68 23.85 12.57
N LYS A 187 15.01 23.59 13.85
CA LYS A 187 14.92 24.61 14.91
C LYS A 187 16.05 25.63 14.83
N ALA A 188 17.27 25.19 14.55
CA ALA A 188 18.46 26.03 14.59
C ALA A 188 18.66 26.88 13.33
N GLN A 189 18.24 26.41 12.15
CA GLN A 189 18.59 27.04 10.88
C GLN A 189 17.35 27.46 10.09
N SER A 190 17.10 28.78 10.02
CA SER A 190 15.93 29.34 9.31
C SER A 190 15.85 28.89 7.85
N LYS A 191 16.98 28.76 7.15
CA LYS A 191 17.00 28.30 5.74
C LYS A 191 16.50 26.86 5.62
N ILE A 192 16.94 25.96 6.51
CA ILE A 192 16.50 24.57 6.54
C ILE A 192 15.02 24.51 6.89
N ARG A 193 14.57 25.28 7.88
CA ARG A 193 13.16 25.36 8.26
C ARG A 193 12.26 25.76 7.08
N THR A 194 12.61 26.82 6.37
CA THR A 194 11.83 27.29 5.21
C THR A 194 11.82 26.24 4.09
N ALA A 195 12.97 25.58 3.82
CA ALA A 195 13.05 24.50 2.85
C ALA A 195 12.16 23.31 3.26
N TYR A 196 12.22 22.88 4.52
CA TYR A 196 11.40 21.81 5.08
C TYR A 196 9.90 22.12 4.97
N GLU A 197 9.46 23.30 5.42
CA GLU A 197 8.05 23.70 5.39
C GLU A 197 7.51 23.72 3.95
N LYS A 198 8.34 24.16 2.98
CA LYS A 198 7.99 24.19 1.56
C LYS A 198 7.90 22.80 0.93
N THR A 199 8.82 21.90 1.28
CA THR A 199 8.92 20.55 0.69
C THR A 199 7.91 19.59 1.32
N ILE A 200 7.83 19.56 2.65
CA ILE A 200 7.08 18.53 3.39
C ILE A 200 5.62 18.93 3.58
N GLN A 201 5.37 20.22 3.82
CA GLN A 201 4.03 20.79 3.98
C GLN A 201 3.13 19.95 4.90
N LEU A 202 3.59 19.70 6.13
CA LEU A 202 2.88 18.84 7.08
C LEU A 202 1.42 19.33 7.28
N LYS A 203 0.45 18.44 7.06
CA LYS A 203 -0.97 18.73 7.29
C LYS A 203 -1.42 17.99 8.55
N LYS A 204 -2.27 18.62 9.36
CA LYS A 204 -2.87 17.99 10.54
C LYS A 204 -4.29 17.53 10.20
N ARG A 205 -4.41 16.35 9.59
CA ARG A 205 -5.71 15.75 9.20
C ARG A 205 -6.29 14.83 10.27
N SER A 206 -5.43 14.14 11.02
CA SER A 206 -5.82 13.17 12.04
C SER A 206 -4.83 13.18 13.20
N SER A 207 -5.30 12.86 14.41
CA SER A 207 -4.45 12.74 15.60
C SER A 207 -3.58 11.48 15.58
N ILE A 208 -4.02 10.41 14.90
CA ILE A 208 -3.37 9.09 14.87
C ILE A 208 -2.65 8.78 13.55
N HIS A 209 -2.71 9.69 12.57
CA HIS A 209 -2.01 9.56 11.29
C HIS A 209 -1.06 10.74 11.04
N TYR A 210 -0.06 10.50 10.21
CA TYR A 210 0.71 11.53 9.51
C TYR A 210 0.07 11.80 8.15
N SER A 211 0.12 13.07 7.72
CA SER A 211 -0.34 13.51 6.40
C SER A 211 0.58 14.61 5.91
N PHE A 212 1.02 14.50 4.66
CA PHE A 212 2.01 15.39 4.04
C PHE A 212 1.40 16.08 2.82
N GLY A 213 1.76 17.34 2.58
CA GLY A 213 1.17 18.13 1.49
C GLY A 213 1.48 17.54 0.11
N PHE A 214 2.67 16.97 -0.05
CA PHE A 214 3.09 16.29 -1.28
C PHE A 214 2.45 14.91 -1.48
N ALA A 215 1.74 14.38 -0.49
CA ALA A 215 1.11 13.06 -0.51
C ALA A 215 -0.41 13.16 -0.68
N LYS A 216 -0.82 13.76 -1.81
CA LYS A 216 -2.21 13.92 -2.23
C LYS A 216 -2.36 13.29 -3.61
N ILE A 217 -3.39 12.45 -3.79
CA ILE A 217 -3.74 11.88 -5.09
C ILE A 217 -4.47 12.97 -5.88
N SER A 218 -3.98 13.32 -7.07
CA SER A 218 -4.66 14.25 -7.98
C SER A 218 -5.77 13.54 -8.74
N ASP A 219 -6.87 14.25 -9.02
CA ASP A 219 -8.04 13.69 -9.72
C ASP A 219 -7.69 13.20 -11.14
N GLU A 220 -6.59 13.70 -11.74
CA GLU A 220 -6.10 13.28 -13.07
C GLU A 220 -5.54 11.84 -13.12
N GLU A 221 -5.25 11.21 -11.98
CA GLU A 221 -4.75 9.81 -11.92
C GLU A 221 -5.86 8.77 -11.68
N SER A 222 -7.13 9.21 -11.67
CA SER A 222 -8.29 8.36 -11.33
C SER A 222 -9.21 7.98 -12.49
N GLU A 223 -8.76 8.15 -13.74
CA GLU A 223 -9.46 7.71 -14.97
C GLU A 223 -8.86 6.47 -15.63
#